data_AF-A0AA36C2T3-F1
#
_entry.id   AF-A0AA36C2T3-F1
#
_cell.length_a   1.000
_cell.length_b   1.000
_cell.length_c   1.000
_cell.angle_alpha   90.00
_cell.angle_beta   90.00
_cell.angle_gamma   90.00
#
_symmetry.space_group_name_H-M   'P 1'
#
loop_
_entity.id
_entity.type
_entity.pdbx_description
1 polymer ?
#
loop_
_entity_poly.entity_id
_entity_poly.type
_entity_poly.pdbx_seq_one_letter_code
_entity_poly.pdbx_strand_id
1 'polypeptide(L)'
;MPLSCPPKTVIEVKLWDWDRVSSNDFLGEVNINFRNLPDGCKVKKWYRLMPRPPHMENRSAGGDPMFPKPAPNRGSVRIKVHLIQETVLPTYSYGTLRHILTDSVLPKGTEAPDLSAVHLLEEISRLDLNEMSNCLVRLYLNEGLITEYLTAITAEEVKNTSDPNTLFRGNSLATKSMDHFMKVVGLHYLQETMGHVIDQVYGDRRIVELDPTRVDSIKRRHWSSIKESNGHVLEHSKTAVTCYITNIMEAILNSHSKCPILMRLVFKHLKEQVQNKWPTGNEENMDYAYHAVSGFLFLRFFVPAILSPKLFLLQEHHPDRKVSRTLTLLAKVTQTIGNLSEPVGKEQWLQPLHDFVREKIDDVRTFIDTLTDISTDNTLRYFPNRQPFYSGVILKEGYLHKCRYSSKKLLNRLSFSFSFKPQYFWLTYKELRYSPLPESKVQSVKLTDQICAVERLDYSAFGKDNIGQLISQTPDNELEILYFQAKDINDLYSWLSAIRKTFSANKQQLKTYHPGIYRRNRWSCCHRIDTDAVGCSPTHNKVTLQEWMDPIDCDMEAQTVCSQLIARQTQLQHIIQDTEEKAPQVGKQASNRQGAGPAPRKLNKNMAKQLLEISEQLHLMQQAIDEPSKDPK
;
A
#
# COMPACT_ATOMS: atom_id res chain seq x y z
N MET A 1 -9.57 -21.47 -32.33
CA MET A 1 -8.12 -21.47 -32.64
C MET A 1 -7.36 -21.29 -31.33
N PRO A 2 -6.40 -22.17 -30.99
CA PRO A 2 -5.70 -22.07 -29.72
C PRO A 2 -4.77 -20.85 -29.73
N LEU A 3 -5.01 -19.94 -28.78
CA LEU A 3 -4.21 -18.77 -28.48
C LEU A 3 -2.79 -19.21 -28.09
N SER A 4 -1.88 -19.26 -29.07
CA SER A 4 -0.48 -19.64 -28.87
C SER A 4 0.38 -18.43 -28.48
N CYS A 5 0.16 -17.92 -27.27
CA CYS A 5 1.22 -17.27 -26.53
C CYS A 5 0.97 -17.53 -25.04
N PRO A 6 1.70 -18.45 -24.40
CA PRO A 6 1.56 -18.64 -22.98
C PRO A 6 1.92 -17.33 -22.26
N PRO A 7 1.24 -16.98 -21.14
CA PRO A 7 1.69 -15.89 -20.28
C PRO A 7 3.17 -16.12 -19.95
N LYS A 8 3.99 -15.07 -19.87
CA LYS A 8 5.41 -15.20 -19.52
C LYS A 8 5.51 -16.01 -18.23
N THR A 9 5.89 -17.28 -18.32
CA THR A 9 5.91 -18.20 -17.18
C THR A 9 7.20 -18.10 -16.38
N VAL A 10 7.94 -17.00 -16.54
CA VAL A 10 9.29 -16.82 -16.01
C VAL A 10 9.40 -15.47 -15.32
N ILE A 11 9.78 -15.45 -14.03
CA ILE A 11 10.20 -14.25 -13.31
C ILE A 11 11.69 -14.10 -13.57
N GLU A 12 12.05 -12.95 -14.11
CA GLU A 12 13.44 -12.54 -14.30
C GLU A 12 13.86 -11.66 -13.12
N VAL A 13 14.81 -12.13 -12.32
CA VAL A 13 15.40 -11.38 -11.20
C VAL A 13 16.78 -10.89 -11.64
N LYS A 14 16.97 -9.56 -11.70
CA LYS A 14 18.25 -8.93 -12.05
C LYS A 14 18.91 -8.34 -10.82
N LEU A 15 20.16 -8.72 -10.57
CA LEU A 15 20.97 -8.20 -9.47
C LEU A 15 21.96 -7.18 -10.01
N TRP A 16 21.99 -6.04 -9.33
CA TRP A 16 22.85 -4.91 -9.64
C TRP A 16 23.54 -4.47 -8.35
N ASP A 17 24.83 -4.18 -8.45
CA ASP A 17 25.53 -3.41 -7.44
C ASP A 17 25.37 -1.93 -7.79
N TRP A 18 24.90 -1.16 -6.81
CA TRP A 18 24.60 0.25 -7.01
C TRP A 18 25.75 1.08 -6.48
N ASP A 19 26.61 1.53 -7.39
CA ASP A 19 27.70 2.43 -7.08
C ASP A 19 27.28 3.90 -7.26
N ARG A 20 27.68 4.74 -6.29
CA ARG A 20 27.42 6.19 -6.34
C ARG A 20 28.44 6.97 -7.18
N VAL A 21 29.53 6.33 -7.61
CA VAL A 21 30.69 6.97 -8.25
C VAL A 21 30.91 6.49 -9.68
N SER A 22 30.44 5.28 -10.02
CA SER A 22 30.55 4.63 -11.33
C SER A 22 29.16 4.21 -11.87
N SER A 23 29.12 3.64 -13.07
CA SER A 23 27.91 3.01 -13.61
C SER A 23 27.55 1.75 -12.81
N ASN A 24 26.26 1.52 -12.54
CA ASN A 24 25.77 0.33 -11.83
C ASN A 24 26.32 -0.96 -12.44
N ASP A 25 26.93 -1.79 -11.60
CA ASP A 25 27.53 -3.05 -12.03
C ASP A 25 26.48 -4.16 -12.04
N PHE A 26 26.34 -4.82 -13.18
CA PHE A 26 25.43 -5.95 -13.29
C PHE A 26 26.08 -7.21 -12.73
N LEU A 27 25.52 -7.71 -11.63
CA LEU A 27 26.01 -8.89 -10.93
C LEU A 27 25.55 -10.18 -11.62
N GLY A 28 24.30 -10.21 -12.12
CA GLY A 28 23.75 -11.34 -12.88
C GLY A 28 22.23 -11.38 -12.88
N GLU A 29 21.66 -12.30 -13.65
CA GLU A 29 20.22 -12.57 -13.68
C GLU A 29 19.87 -14.01 -13.32
N VAL A 30 18.64 -14.20 -12.84
CA VAL A 30 18.02 -15.49 -12.54
C VAL A 30 16.65 -15.55 -13.18
N ASN A 31 16.38 -16.64 -13.91
CA ASN A 31 15.09 -16.92 -14.52
C ASN A 31 14.38 -18.04 -13.76
N ILE A 32 13.23 -17.75 -13.15
CA ILE A 32 12.45 -18.68 -12.34
C ILE A 32 11.17 -19.05 -13.08
N ASN A 33 11.04 -20.31 -13.53
CA ASN A 33 9.86 -20.79 -14.24
C ASN A 33 8.78 -21.29 -13.25
N PHE A 34 7.58 -20.70 -13.28
CA PHE A 34 6.49 -21.06 -12.34
C PHE A 34 5.74 -22.33 -12.73
N ARG A 35 5.84 -22.81 -13.98
CA ARG A 35 5.22 -24.09 -14.38
C ARG A 35 5.71 -25.26 -13.53
N ASN A 36 6.89 -25.11 -12.93
CA ASN A 36 7.52 -26.13 -12.11
C ASN A 36 7.35 -25.87 -10.61
N LEU A 37 6.57 -24.86 -10.22
CA LEU A 37 6.25 -24.55 -8.82
C LEU A 37 4.87 -25.12 -8.51
N PRO A 38 4.75 -26.07 -7.57
CA PRO A 38 3.45 -26.52 -7.11
C PRO A 38 2.71 -25.38 -6.41
N ASP A 39 1.41 -25.28 -6.65
CA ASP A 39 0.54 -24.28 -6.03
C ASP A 39 0.54 -24.41 -4.49
N GLY A 40 0.45 -23.28 -3.79
CA GLY A 40 0.51 -23.21 -2.33
C GLY A 40 1.87 -23.55 -1.71
N CYS A 41 2.87 -23.93 -2.50
CA CYS A 41 4.16 -24.36 -1.96
C CYS A 41 5.18 -23.21 -1.87
N LYS A 42 6.00 -23.24 -0.80
CA LYS A 42 7.11 -22.31 -0.59
C LYS A 42 8.40 -22.98 -1.04
N VAL A 43 8.94 -22.56 -2.18
CA VAL A 43 10.19 -23.10 -2.73
C VAL A 43 11.36 -22.20 -2.37
N LYS A 44 12.33 -22.72 -1.61
CA LYS A 44 13.59 -22.04 -1.27
C LYS A 44 14.74 -22.72 -2.02
N LYS A 45 15.33 -22.06 -3.01
CA LYS A 45 16.43 -22.61 -3.82
C LYS A 45 17.55 -21.60 -4.00
N TRP A 46 18.78 -22.11 -4.12
CA TRP A 46 19.93 -21.32 -4.59
C TRP A 46 19.92 -21.29 -6.10
N TYR A 47 19.99 -20.11 -6.69
CA TYR A 47 20.05 -19.89 -8.12
C TYR A 47 21.39 -19.29 -8.48
N ARG A 48 22.08 -19.90 -9.44
CA ARG A 48 23.36 -19.39 -9.95
C ARG A 48 23.10 -18.17 -10.82
N LEU A 49 23.93 -17.14 -10.66
CA LEU A 49 23.81 -15.90 -11.40
C LEU A 49 24.33 -16.06 -12.84
N MET A 50 23.45 -15.79 -13.81
CA MET A 50 23.76 -15.88 -15.23
C MET A 50 24.20 -14.52 -15.80
N PRO A 51 25.12 -14.47 -16.79
CA PRO A 51 25.46 -13.25 -17.51
C PRO A 51 24.29 -12.77 -18.38
N ARG A 52 24.35 -11.52 -18.87
CA ARG A 52 23.34 -11.02 -19.80
C ARG A 52 23.38 -11.78 -21.12
N PRO A 53 22.24 -11.91 -21.82
CA PRO A 53 22.23 -12.37 -23.19
C PRO A 53 23.15 -11.50 -24.08
N PRO A 54 23.93 -12.09 -24.99
CA PRO A 54 24.97 -11.40 -25.76
C PRO A 54 24.45 -10.28 -26.68
N HIS A 55 23.14 -10.20 -26.93
CA HIS A 55 22.53 -9.15 -27.75
C HIS A 55 22.44 -7.77 -27.04
N MET A 56 22.85 -7.68 -25.76
CA MET A 56 22.86 -6.44 -24.96
C MET A 56 24.25 -6.05 -24.42
N GLU A 57 25.32 -6.76 -24.79
CA GLU A 57 26.67 -6.32 -24.49
C GLU A 57 27.10 -5.24 -25.51
N ASN A 58 27.25 -4.01 -25.03
CA ASN A 58 28.03 -3.01 -25.76
C ASN A 58 29.44 -3.61 -25.97
N ARG A 59 29.87 -3.65 -27.24
CA ARG A 59 31.19 -4.10 -27.69
C ARG A 59 32.32 -3.20 -27.16
N SER A 60 32.54 -3.19 -25.85
CA SER A 60 33.60 -2.41 -25.20
C SER A 60 34.65 -3.27 -24.51
N ALA A 61 34.56 -4.60 -24.58
CA ALA A 61 35.62 -5.49 -24.14
C ALA A 61 36.41 -6.00 -25.35
N GLY A 62 37.35 -5.18 -25.84
CA GLY A 62 38.42 -5.64 -26.72
C GLY A 62 39.31 -6.61 -25.95
N GLY A 63 39.12 -7.91 -26.16
CA GLY A 63 39.96 -8.97 -25.62
C GLY A 63 40.50 -9.82 -26.76
N ASP A 64 41.81 -10.04 -26.74
CA ASP A 64 42.57 -10.87 -27.68
C ASP A 64 41.98 -12.31 -27.77
N PRO A 65 41.67 -12.84 -28.97
CA PRO A 65 41.05 -14.16 -29.15
C PRO A 65 41.87 -15.34 -28.62
N MET A 66 43.14 -15.14 -28.26
CA MET A 66 44.07 -16.22 -27.94
C MET A 66 43.99 -16.74 -26.49
N PHE A 67 43.29 -16.03 -25.58
CA PHE A 67 43.13 -16.45 -24.18
C PHE A 67 41.69 -16.22 -23.67
N PRO A 68 40.80 -17.23 -23.68
CA PRO A 68 39.48 -17.08 -23.08
C PRO A 68 39.63 -16.84 -21.57
N LYS A 69 39.27 -15.65 -21.10
CA LYS A 69 39.16 -15.38 -19.65
C LYS A 69 38.12 -16.35 -19.07
N PRO A 70 38.41 -17.06 -17.96
CA PRO A 70 37.42 -17.90 -17.30
C PRO A 70 36.20 -17.05 -16.95
N ALA A 71 35.00 -17.53 -17.30
CA ALA A 71 33.76 -16.82 -17.02
C ALA A 71 33.73 -16.45 -15.53
N PRO A 72 33.53 -15.16 -15.18
CA PRO A 72 33.57 -14.74 -13.79
C PRO A 72 32.54 -15.54 -13.00
N ASN A 73 32.95 -16.18 -11.90
CA ASN A 73 32.04 -16.86 -11.01
C ASN A 73 31.17 -15.82 -10.29
N ARG A 74 30.04 -15.48 -10.90
CA ARG A 74 29.11 -14.43 -10.43
C ARG A 74 28.38 -14.78 -9.13
N GLY A 75 28.65 -15.95 -8.54
CA GLY A 75 28.03 -16.40 -7.31
C GLY A 75 26.60 -16.92 -7.50
N SER A 76 25.89 -17.08 -6.39
CA SER A 76 24.52 -17.59 -6.35
C SER A 76 23.68 -16.74 -5.40
N VAL A 77 22.40 -16.57 -5.72
CA VAL A 77 21.42 -15.91 -4.87
C VAL A 77 20.42 -16.92 -4.32
N ARG A 78 20.08 -16.82 -3.03
CA ARG A 78 19.04 -17.65 -2.42
C ARG A 78 17.71 -16.95 -2.53
N ILE A 79 16.76 -17.55 -3.26
CA ILE A 79 15.44 -16.97 -3.48
C ILE A 79 14.38 -17.89 -2.87
N LYS A 80 13.45 -17.30 -2.12
CA LYS A 80 12.22 -17.94 -1.64
C LYS A 80 11.07 -17.46 -2.51
N VAL A 81 10.40 -18.38 -3.19
CA VAL A 81 9.24 -18.10 -4.04
C VAL A 81 8.03 -18.83 -3.47
N HIS A 82 6.88 -18.18 -3.53
CA HIS A 82 5.58 -18.77 -3.18
C HIS A 82 4.62 -18.44 -4.31
N LEU A 83 4.02 -19.47 -4.89
CA LEU A 83 2.95 -19.33 -5.87
C LEU A 83 1.63 -19.60 -5.16
N ILE A 84 0.67 -18.70 -5.32
CA ILE A 84 -0.71 -18.87 -4.88
C ILE A 84 -1.57 -18.63 -6.11
N GLN A 85 -2.32 -19.64 -6.52
CA GLN A 85 -3.34 -19.53 -7.55
C GLN A 85 -4.71 -19.38 -6.88
N GLU A 86 -5.38 -18.26 -7.13
CA GLU A 86 -6.74 -18.03 -6.62
C GLU A 86 -7.72 -17.85 -7.78
N THR A 87 -8.84 -18.56 -7.71
CA THR A 87 -9.94 -18.45 -8.67
C THR A 87 -10.96 -17.46 -8.12
N VAL A 88 -10.99 -16.26 -8.70
CA VAL A 88 -11.97 -15.22 -8.35
C VAL A 88 -13.27 -15.46 -9.11
N LEU A 89 -14.35 -15.72 -8.38
CA LEU A 89 -15.70 -15.89 -8.92
C LEU A 89 -16.28 -14.53 -9.36
N PRO A 90 -17.33 -14.53 -10.21
CA PRO A 90 -18.06 -13.31 -10.51
C PRO A 90 -18.70 -12.66 -9.28
N THR A 91 -18.84 -11.33 -9.30
CA THR A 91 -19.39 -10.52 -8.20
C THR A 91 -20.68 -11.05 -7.58
N TYR A 92 -21.60 -11.60 -8.39
CA TYR A 92 -22.90 -12.09 -7.91
C TYR A 92 -22.78 -13.29 -6.97
N SER A 93 -21.70 -14.08 -7.09
CA SER A 93 -21.46 -15.25 -6.26
C SER A 93 -21.21 -14.87 -4.80
N TYR A 94 -20.61 -13.69 -4.56
CA TYR A 94 -20.27 -13.22 -3.21
C TYR A 94 -21.40 -12.45 -2.50
N GLY A 95 -22.58 -12.32 -3.11
CA GLY A 95 -23.66 -11.48 -2.62
C GLY A 95 -24.09 -11.79 -1.18
N THR A 96 -24.28 -13.08 -0.87
CA THR A 96 -24.69 -13.53 0.47
C THR A 96 -23.63 -13.23 1.53
N LEU A 97 -22.36 -13.51 1.23
CA LEU A 97 -21.26 -13.23 2.15
C LEU A 97 -21.15 -11.73 2.43
N ARG A 98 -21.19 -10.91 1.38
CA ARG A 98 -21.16 -9.45 1.52
C ARG A 98 -22.31 -8.95 2.39
N HIS A 99 -23.53 -9.41 2.13
CA HIS A 99 -24.71 -9.02 2.90
C HIS A 99 -24.54 -9.32 4.40
N ILE A 100 -24.08 -10.51 4.77
CA ILE A 100 -23.85 -10.89 6.18
C ILE A 100 -22.82 -9.97 6.82
N LEU A 101 -21.71 -9.69 6.13
CA LEU A 101 -20.67 -8.80 6.66
C LEU A 101 -21.18 -7.36 6.81
N THR A 102 -21.89 -6.83 5.82
CA THR A 102 -22.47 -5.49 5.90
C THR A 102 -23.53 -5.37 6.99
N ASP A 103 -24.42 -6.37 7.13
CA ASP A 103 -25.46 -6.36 8.18
C ASP A 103 -24.88 -6.47 9.60
N SER A 104 -23.70 -7.10 9.74
CA SER A 104 -23.03 -7.26 11.04
C SER A 104 -22.52 -5.95 11.64
N VAL A 105 -22.25 -4.93 10.81
CA VAL A 105 -21.69 -3.64 11.27
C VAL A 105 -22.71 -2.51 11.32
N LEU A 106 -23.88 -2.72 10.70
CA LEU A 106 -24.94 -1.73 10.67
C LEU A 106 -25.73 -1.73 11.99
N PRO A 107 -26.02 -0.55 12.57
CA PRO A 107 -26.85 -0.45 13.75
C PRO A 107 -28.31 -0.82 13.43
N LYS A 108 -28.91 -1.67 14.27
CA LYS A 108 -30.32 -2.08 14.14
C LYS A 108 -31.17 -1.24 15.11
N GLY A 109 -31.48 -0.02 14.69
CA GLY A 109 -32.21 0.95 15.52
C GLY A 109 -31.35 1.47 16.68
N THR A 110 -31.79 1.27 17.93
CA THR A 110 -31.04 1.66 19.14
C THR A 110 -30.09 0.58 19.64
N GLU A 111 -30.12 -0.61 19.04
CA GLU A 111 -29.27 -1.73 19.46
C GLU A 111 -27.87 -1.65 18.84
N ALA A 112 -26.89 -2.10 19.62
CA ALA A 112 -25.51 -2.20 19.15
C ALA A 112 -25.41 -3.19 17.96
N PRO A 113 -24.48 -2.98 17.02
CA PRO A 113 -24.29 -3.88 15.88
C PRO A 113 -23.91 -5.30 16.34
N ASP A 114 -24.41 -6.31 15.62
CA ASP A 114 -24.09 -7.71 15.87
C ASP A 114 -22.81 -8.12 15.14
N LEU A 115 -21.68 -7.96 15.81
CA LEU A 115 -20.36 -8.29 15.28
C LEU A 115 -20.08 -9.81 15.20
N SER A 116 -21.08 -10.68 15.39
CA SER A 116 -20.93 -12.14 15.37
C SER A 116 -20.11 -12.67 14.18
N ALA A 117 -20.39 -12.22 12.95
CA ALA A 117 -19.65 -12.69 11.78
C ALA A 117 -18.18 -12.22 11.80
N VAL A 118 -17.96 -10.97 12.18
CA VAL A 118 -16.63 -10.36 12.27
C VAL A 118 -15.79 -11.04 13.36
N HIS A 119 -16.38 -11.39 14.50
CA HIS A 119 -15.70 -12.12 15.58
C HIS A 119 -15.34 -13.54 15.19
N LEU A 120 -16.21 -14.23 14.45
CA LEU A 120 -15.89 -15.55 13.93
C LEU A 120 -14.70 -15.47 12.96
N LEU A 121 -14.66 -14.45 12.09
CA LEU A 121 -13.51 -14.22 11.22
C LEU A 121 -12.23 -13.89 12.02
N GLU A 122 -12.32 -13.08 13.08
CA GLU A 122 -11.19 -12.82 13.99
C GLU A 122 -10.68 -14.12 14.65
N GLU A 123 -11.59 -14.97 15.11
CA GLU A 123 -11.27 -16.22 15.81
C GLU A 123 -10.55 -17.23 14.90
N ILE A 124 -11.09 -17.48 13.71
CA ILE A 124 -10.52 -18.45 12.77
C ILE A 124 -9.24 -17.93 12.10
N SER A 125 -9.05 -16.61 12.07
CA SER A 125 -7.92 -15.96 11.39
C SER A 125 -6.85 -15.46 12.36
N ARG A 126 -6.81 -15.91 13.62
CA ARG A 126 -5.85 -15.39 14.63
C ARG A 126 -4.39 -15.42 14.17
N LEU A 127 -3.97 -16.43 13.41
CA LEU A 127 -2.60 -16.55 12.90
C LEU A 127 -2.32 -15.58 11.73
N ASP A 128 -3.34 -15.21 10.98
CA ASP A 128 -3.28 -14.41 9.76
C ASP A 128 -4.05 -13.07 9.92
N LEU A 129 -4.22 -12.61 11.16
CA LEU A 129 -5.09 -11.48 11.52
C LEU A 129 -4.70 -10.18 10.79
N ASN A 130 -3.40 -9.99 10.54
CA ASN A 130 -2.92 -8.83 9.79
C ASN A 130 -3.44 -8.80 8.34
N GLU A 131 -3.54 -9.96 7.68
CA GLU A 131 -4.06 -10.08 6.32
C GLU A 131 -5.59 -9.94 6.32
N MET A 132 -6.27 -10.60 7.28
CA MET A 132 -7.72 -10.48 7.45
C MET A 132 -8.15 -9.03 7.72
N SER A 133 -7.46 -8.29 8.60
CA SER A 133 -7.75 -6.88 8.84
C SER A 133 -7.60 -6.01 7.60
N ASN A 134 -6.56 -6.23 6.78
CA ASN A 134 -6.37 -5.49 5.53
C ASN A 134 -7.53 -5.76 4.56
N CYS A 135 -7.91 -7.04 4.42
CA CYS A 135 -9.00 -7.48 3.59
C CYS A 135 -10.34 -6.87 4.02
N LEU A 136 -10.67 -6.91 5.32
CA LEU A 136 -11.92 -6.34 5.85
C LEU A 136 -11.97 -4.83 5.68
N VAL A 137 -10.87 -4.12 5.94
CA VAL A 137 -10.78 -2.67 5.71
C VAL A 137 -11.07 -2.34 4.25
N ARG A 138 -10.46 -3.06 3.30
CA ARG A 138 -10.67 -2.85 1.86
C ARG A 138 -12.11 -3.19 1.46
N LEU A 139 -12.69 -4.26 2.00
CA LEU A 139 -14.09 -4.64 1.78
C LEU A 139 -15.06 -3.55 2.26
N TYR A 140 -14.95 -3.09 3.51
CA TYR A 140 -15.87 -2.07 4.04
C TYR A 140 -15.65 -0.68 3.44
N LEU A 141 -14.43 -0.36 3.01
CA LEU A 141 -14.17 0.84 2.19
C LEU A 141 -14.92 0.78 0.86
N ASN A 142 -15.01 -0.40 0.24
CA ASN A 142 -15.74 -0.58 -1.01
C ASN A 142 -17.27 -0.51 -0.82
N GLU A 143 -17.78 -1.12 0.24
CA GLU A 143 -19.22 -1.08 0.55
C GLU A 143 -19.66 0.28 1.11
N GLY A 144 -18.73 1.20 1.39
CA GLY A 144 -19.02 2.52 1.94
C GLY A 144 -19.38 2.50 3.42
N LEU A 145 -19.07 1.41 4.14
CA LEU A 145 -19.41 1.16 5.54
C LEU A 145 -18.17 1.12 6.46
N ILE A 146 -17.06 1.73 6.03
CA ILE A 146 -15.80 1.69 6.78
C ILE A 146 -15.91 2.38 8.15
N THR A 147 -16.67 3.47 8.22
CA THR A 147 -16.83 4.23 9.46
C THR A 147 -17.63 3.42 10.47
N GLU A 148 -18.71 2.78 10.04
CA GLU A 148 -19.56 1.89 10.81
C GLU A 148 -18.76 0.69 11.33
N TYR A 149 -18.01 0.01 10.44
CA TYR A 149 -17.15 -1.11 10.80
C TYR A 149 -16.11 -0.73 11.87
N LEU A 150 -15.32 0.32 11.64
CA LEU A 150 -14.28 0.73 12.58
C LEU A 150 -14.87 1.21 13.90
N THR A 151 -15.96 1.98 13.85
CA THR A 151 -16.68 2.46 15.04
C THR A 151 -17.18 1.28 15.88
N ALA A 152 -17.73 0.24 15.25
CA ALA A 152 -18.25 -0.93 15.95
C ALA A 152 -17.15 -1.73 16.66
N ILE A 153 -16.06 -2.05 15.96
CA ILE A 153 -14.97 -2.85 16.54
C ILE A 153 -14.18 -2.07 17.61
N THR A 154 -14.00 -0.74 17.45
CA THR A 154 -13.35 0.08 18.48
C THR A 154 -14.24 0.29 19.69
N ALA A 155 -15.55 0.47 19.51
CA ALA A 155 -16.51 0.56 20.62
C ALA A 155 -16.46 -0.70 21.48
N GLU A 156 -16.37 -1.87 20.84
CA GLU A 156 -16.33 -3.13 21.54
C GLU A 156 -15.02 -3.33 22.31
N GLU A 157 -13.87 -2.94 21.72
CA GLU A 157 -12.58 -2.98 22.43
C GLU A 157 -12.55 -2.01 23.62
N VAL A 158 -13.08 -0.80 23.46
CA VAL A 158 -13.27 0.18 24.55
C VAL A 158 -14.17 -0.39 25.65
N LYS A 159 -15.29 -1.01 25.27
CA LYS A 159 -16.23 -1.61 26.23
C LYS A 159 -15.59 -2.72 27.05
N ASN A 160 -14.80 -3.58 26.40
CA ASN A 160 -14.14 -4.75 26.99
C ASN A 160 -12.87 -4.42 27.77
N THR A 161 -12.28 -3.24 27.57
CA THR A 161 -11.09 -2.80 28.29
C THR A 161 -11.46 -2.31 29.69
N SER A 162 -10.77 -2.83 30.72
CA SER A 162 -10.97 -2.40 32.11
C SER A 162 -10.03 -1.27 32.51
N ASP A 163 -8.73 -1.40 32.20
CA ASP A 163 -7.71 -0.39 32.48
C ASP A 163 -7.48 0.47 31.23
N PRO A 164 -7.77 1.78 31.26
CA PRO A 164 -7.56 2.68 30.13
C PRO A 164 -6.09 2.71 29.65
N ASN A 165 -5.13 2.45 30.53
CA ASN A 165 -3.71 2.38 30.14
C ASN A 165 -3.40 1.17 29.25
N THR A 166 -4.28 0.17 29.18
CA THR A 166 -4.10 -1.03 28.33
C THR A 166 -4.83 -0.93 27.00
N LEU A 167 -5.67 0.10 26.83
CA LEU A 167 -6.51 0.31 25.65
C LEU A 167 -5.66 0.36 24.36
N PHE A 168 -6.02 -0.44 23.36
CA PHE A 168 -5.33 -0.52 22.06
C PHE A 168 -3.82 -0.83 22.12
N ARG A 169 -3.33 -1.43 23.22
CA ARG A 169 -1.95 -1.95 23.30
C ARG A 169 -1.81 -3.38 22.79
N GLY A 170 -2.92 -4.11 22.68
CA GLY A 170 -2.96 -5.49 22.21
C GLY A 170 -2.83 -5.63 20.69
N ASN A 171 -2.62 -6.88 20.24
CA ASN A 171 -2.79 -7.26 18.85
C ASN A 171 -4.24 -7.74 18.66
N SER A 172 -5.11 -6.83 18.22
CA SER A 172 -6.55 -7.04 18.07
C SER A 172 -7.00 -6.74 16.64
N LEU A 173 -8.19 -7.22 16.26
CA LEU A 173 -8.78 -6.82 14.99
C LEU A 173 -8.92 -5.29 14.89
N ALA A 174 -9.34 -4.59 15.95
CA ALA A 174 -9.54 -3.14 15.90
C ALA A 174 -8.22 -2.39 15.68
N THR A 175 -7.15 -2.74 16.41
CA THR A 175 -5.85 -2.10 16.26
C THR A 175 -5.26 -2.32 14.86
N LYS A 176 -5.36 -3.55 14.32
CA LYS A 176 -4.87 -3.88 12.98
C LYS A 176 -5.70 -3.25 11.87
N SER A 177 -7.03 -3.23 12.01
CA SER A 177 -7.91 -2.58 11.05
C SER A 177 -7.70 -1.07 11.03
N MET A 178 -7.51 -0.42 12.19
CA MET A 178 -7.14 1.00 12.26
C MET A 178 -5.78 1.28 11.60
N ASP A 179 -4.75 0.44 11.84
CA ASP A 179 -3.44 0.56 11.20
C ASP A 179 -3.55 0.54 9.66
N HIS A 180 -4.30 -0.41 9.10
CA HIS A 180 -4.51 -0.54 7.65
C HIS A 180 -5.39 0.58 7.09
N PHE A 181 -6.45 0.96 7.79
CA PHE A 181 -7.32 2.07 7.39
C PHE A 181 -6.54 3.38 7.25
N MET A 182 -5.75 3.75 8.26
CA MET A 182 -4.94 4.97 8.21
C MET A 182 -3.93 4.92 7.07
N LYS A 183 -3.38 3.75 6.75
CA LYS A 183 -2.48 3.59 5.60
C LYS A 183 -3.19 3.73 4.26
N VAL A 184 -4.35 3.10 4.09
CA VAL A 184 -5.09 3.15 2.81
C VAL A 184 -5.64 4.55 2.55
N VAL A 185 -6.22 5.19 3.57
CA VAL A 185 -6.91 6.48 3.43
C VAL A 185 -5.97 7.68 3.65
N GLY A 186 -4.98 7.52 4.54
CA GLY A 186 -4.12 8.61 4.99
C GLY A 186 -2.79 8.75 4.26
N LEU A 187 -2.38 7.83 3.38
CA LEU A 187 -1.03 7.87 2.80
C LEU A 187 -0.70 9.18 2.08
N HIS A 188 -1.63 9.70 1.26
CA HIS A 188 -1.43 10.98 0.58
C HIS A 188 -1.32 12.13 1.57
N TYR A 189 -2.20 12.15 2.57
CA TYR A 189 -2.14 13.13 3.65
C TYR A 189 -0.80 13.10 4.38
N LEU A 190 -0.27 11.91 4.64
CA LEU A 190 1.05 11.73 5.24
C LEU A 190 2.17 12.23 4.33
N GLN A 191 2.12 11.95 3.03
CA GLN A 191 3.11 12.43 2.06
C GLN A 191 3.11 13.95 1.96
N GLU A 192 1.93 14.56 1.87
CA GLU A 192 1.81 16.02 1.80
C GLU A 192 2.24 16.71 3.10
N THR A 193 2.01 16.06 4.25
CA THR A 193 2.37 16.61 5.56
C THR A 193 3.86 16.44 5.86
N MET A 194 4.41 15.24 5.68
CA MET A 194 5.74 14.87 6.15
C MET A 194 6.82 14.86 5.05
N GLY A 195 6.43 14.81 3.77
CA GLY A 195 7.35 14.60 2.64
C GLY A 195 8.53 15.57 2.63
N HIS A 196 8.25 16.88 2.62
CA HIS A 196 9.28 17.92 2.60
C HIS A 196 10.24 17.83 3.80
N VAL A 197 9.72 17.56 4.99
CA VAL A 197 10.55 17.49 6.21
C VAL A 197 11.48 16.27 6.15
N ILE A 198 10.99 15.14 5.65
CA ILE A 198 11.81 13.95 5.44
C ILE A 198 12.84 14.16 4.32
N ASP A 199 12.46 14.78 3.21
CA ASP A 199 13.39 15.14 2.12
C ASP A 199 14.53 16.01 2.62
N GLN A 200 14.22 16.99 3.48
CA GLN A 200 15.22 17.84 4.12
C GLN A 200 16.22 17.02 4.93
N VAL A 201 15.77 16.06 5.74
CA VAL A 201 16.65 15.18 6.53
C VAL A 201 17.55 14.31 5.64
N TYR A 202 17.03 13.81 4.51
CA TYR A 202 17.79 13.02 3.53
C TYR A 202 18.81 13.86 2.75
N GLY A 203 18.50 15.13 2.47
CA GLY A 203 19.37 16.09 1.80
C GLY A 203 20.50 16.59 2.69
N ASP A 204 20.16 17.05 3.91
CA ASP A 204 21.09 17.63 4.87
C ASP A 204 22.15 16.63 5.35
N ARG A 205 21.76 15.35 5.56
CA ARG A 205 22.65 14.26 6.02
C ARG A 205 23.47 14.61 7.27
N ARG A 206 22.94 15.49 8.13
CA ARG A 206 23.59 15.94 9.36
C ARG A 206 23.74 14.78 10.33
N ILE A 207 24.90 14.69 10.95
CA ILE A 207 25.17 13.74 12.03
C ILE A 207 24.73 14.41 13.33
N VAL A 208 23.68 13.88 13.96
CA VAL A 208 23.17 14.39 15.25
C VAL A 208 23.25 13.31 16.32
N GLU A 209 23.71 13.69 17.52
CA GLU A 209 23.68 12.83 18.70
C GLU A 209 23.40 13.67 19.96
N LEU A 210 22.43 13.25 20.74
CA LEU A 210 22.02 13.93 21.98
C LEU A 210 22.48 13.16 23.23
N ASP A 211 22.90 11.90 23.09
CA ASP A 211 23.43 11.09 24.20
C ASP A 211 24.93 11.35 24.39
N PRO A 212 25.36 12.00 25.50
CA PRO A 212 26.78 12.31 25.74
C PRO A 212 27.67 11.06 25.74
N THR A 213 27.13 9.89 26.15
CA THR A 213 27.90 8.64 26.21
C THR A 213 28.21 8.06 24.82
N ARG A 214 27.47 8.48 23.79
CA ARG A 214 27.62 7.99 22.41
C ARG A 214 28.45 8.92 21.53
N VAL A 215 28.66 10.17 21.94
CA VAL A 215 29.39 11.20 21.16
C VAL A 215 30.80 10.72 20.80
N ASP A 216 31.56 10.18 21.75
CA ASP A 216 32.93 9.71 21.52
C ASP A 216 33.01 8.51 20.56
N SER A 217 31.97 7.67 20.56
CA SER A 217 31.87 6.51 19.66
C SER A 217 31.58 6.92 18.21
N ILE A 218 30.89 8.05 18.02
CA ILE A 218 30.56 8.64 16.72
C ILE A 218 31.75 9.43 16.19
N LYS A 219 32.44 10.18 17.08
CA LYS A 219 33.65 10.92 16.72
C LYS A 219 34.73 10.02 16.12
N ARG A 220 35.01 8.87 16.77
CA ARG A 220 36.00 7.90 16.29
C ARG A 220 35.70 7.27 14.93
N ARG A 221 34.41 7.15 14.54
CA ARG A 221 34.00 6.48 13.29
C ARG A 221 33.84 7.43 12.10
N HIS A 222 33.53 8.70 12.34
CA HIS A 222 33.11 9.62 11.28
C HIS A 222 33.69 11.04 11.37
N TRP A 223 34.32 11.43 12.49
CA TRP A 223 34.70 12.81 12.81
C TRP A 223 36.21 12.98 13.02
N SER A 224 37.04 12.08 12.47
CA SER A 224 38.49 12.03 12.70
C SER A 224 39.27 13.29 12.29
N SER A 225 38.61 14.29 11.68
CA SER A 225 39.22 15.53 11.21
C SER A 225 38.85 16.81 11.98
N ILE A 226 37.97 16.76 13.00
CA ILE A 226 37.49 17.98 13.67
C ILE A 226 37.85 17.98 15.16
N LYS A 227 38.64 18.97 15.59
CA LYS A 227 39.12 19.23 16.97
C LYS A 227 38.05 19.87 17.89
N GLU A 228 36.76 19.71 17.60
CA GLU A 228 35.70 20.33 18.41
C GLU A 228 35.49 19.59 19.74
N SER A 229 35.17 20.35 20.79
CA SER A 229 34.84 19.82 22.11
C SER A 229 33.56 18.97 22.07
N ASN A 230 33.35 18.09 23.05
CA ASN A 230 32.11 17.29 23.12
C ASN A 230 30.86 18.16 23.34
N GLY A 231 31.02 19.30 24.04
CA GLY A 231 29.92 20.25 24.27
C GLY A 231 29.41 20.92 23.00
N HIS A 232 30.30 21.35 22.11
CA HIS A 232 29.92 22.03 20.87
C HIS A 232 29.14 21.10 19.90
N VAL A 233 29.53 19.82 19.84
CA VAL A 233 28.80 18.80 19.05
C VAL A 233 27.40 18.55 19.62
N LEU A 234 27.27 18.53 20.94
CA LEU A 234 25.99 18.33 21.62
C LEU A 234 25.06 19.53 21.41
N GLU A 235 25.58 20.75 21.48
CA GLU A 235 24.85 21.99 21.23
C GLU A 235 24.40 22.09 19.76
N HIS A 236 25.30 21.84 18.81
CA HIS A 236 24.95 21.77 17.38
C HIS A 236 23.88 20.71 17.10
N SER A 237 24.03 19.52 17.70
CA SER A 237 23.05 18.43 17.58
C SER A 237 21.71 18.80 18.19
N LYS A 238 21.70 19.49 19.33
CA LYS A 238 20.49 20.01 19.98
C LYS A 238 19.77 20.97 19.04
N THR A 239 20.45 21.98 18.52
CA THR A 239 19.88 22.97 17.60
C THR A 239 19.32 22.31 16.34
N ALA A 240 20.05 21.36 15.75
CA ALA A 240 19.59 20.64 14.57
C ALA A 240 18.34 19.78 14.85
N VAL A 241 18.33 19.02 15.95
CA VAL A 241 17.17 18.20 16.34
C VAL A 241 15.97 19.07 16.67
N THR A 242 16.15 20.17 17.42
CA THR A 242 15.07 21.12 17.71
C THR A 242 14.48 21.68 16.41
N CYS A 243 15.31 22.11 15.46
CA CYS A 243 14.84 22.62 14.17
C CYS A 243 14.02 21.58 13.40
N TYR A 244 14.50 20.33 13.27
CA TYR A 244 13.74 19.28 12.59
C TYR A 244 12.43 18.94 13.30
N ILE A 245 12.43 18.85 14.64
CA ILE A 245 11.20 18.57 15.39
C ILE A 245 10.21 19.72 15.28
N THR A 246 10.66 20.98 15.32
CA THR A 246 9.78 22.13 15.06
C THR A 246 9.12 22.00 13.70
N ASN A 247 9.88 21.72 12.64
CA ASN A 247 9.32 21.52 11.30
C ASN A 247 8.32 20.34 11.25
N ILE A 248 8.62 19.23 11.93
CA ILE A 248 7.71 18.07 12.02
C ILE A 248 6.41 18.47 12.72
N MET A 249 6.51 19.12 13.89
CA MET A 249 5.33 19.48 14.68
C MET A 249 4.50 20.55 13.96
N GLU A 250 5.11 21.58 13.39
CA GLU A 250 4.39 22.59 12.61
C GLU A 250 3.68 21.98 11.39
N ALA A 251 4.33 21.03 10.70
CA ALA A 251 3.71 20.34 9.59
C ALA A 251 2.46 19.56 10.04
N ILE A 252 2.56 18.80 11.14
CA ILE A 252 1.44 18.00 11.68
C ILE A 252 0.33 18.89 12.26
N LEU A 253 0.66 19.89 13.06
CA LEU A 253 -0.33 20.71 13.76
C LEU A 253 -1.14 21.57 12.79
N ASN A 254 -0.55 21.98 11.66
CA ASN A 254 -1.22 22.77 10.62
C ASN A 254 -1.92 21.92 9.55
N SER A 255 -1.88 20.60 9.61
CA SER A 255 -2.39 19.73 8.54
C SER A 255 -3.86 19.31 8.70
N HIS A 256 -4.57 19.75 9.75
CA HIS A 256 -5.95 19.31 10.05
C HIS A 256 -6.93 19.49 8.86
N SER A 257 -6.77 20.56 8.07
CA SER A 257 -7.61 20.86 6.89
C SER A 257 -7.37 19.90 5.71
N LYS A 258 -6.18 19.29 5.65
CA LYS A 258 -5.78 18.31 4.64
C LYS A 258 -6.11 16.88 5.06
N CYS A 259 -6.42 16.66 6.33
CA CYS A 259 -6.71 15.33 6.84
C CYS A 259 -8.01 14.77 6.22
N PRO A 260 -7.98 13.53 5.68
CA PRO A 260 -9.13 12.84 5.13
C PRO A 260 -10.36 12.90 6.04
N ILE A 261 -11.51 13.29 5.50
CA ILE A 261 -12.76 13.42 6.28
C ILE A 261 -13.14 12.11 6.96
N LEU A 262 -12.93 10.97 6.28
CA LEU A 262 -13.15 9.63 6.86
C LEU A 262 -12.29 9.38 8.10
N MET A 263 -11.02 9.79 8.08
CA MET A 263 -10.14 9.65 9.24
C MET A 263 -10.61 10.55 10.38
N ARG A 264 -10.98 11.80 10.09
CA ARG A 264 -11.51 12.75 11.08
C ARG A 264 -12.78 12.22 11.75
N LEU A 265 -13.70 11.61 10.97
CA LEU A 265 -14.92 10.97 11.49
C LEU A 265 -14.63 9.79 12.40
N VAL A 266 -13.73 8.89 11.99
CA VAL A 266 -13.35 7.72 12.80
C VAL A 266 -12.70 8.18 14.12
N PHE A 267 -11.82 9.19 14.09
CA PHE A 267 -11.22 9.73 15.31
C PHE A 267 -12.20 10.47 16.20
N LYS A 268 -13.20 11.16 15.62
CA LYS A 268 -14.30 11.77 16.38
C LYS A 268 -15.07 10.71 17.14
N HIS A 269 -15.53 9.65 16.47
CA HIS A 269 -16.25 8.56 17.13
C HIS A 269 -15.39 7.86 18.18
N LEU A 270 -14.12 7.60 17.89
CA LEU A 270 -13.19 6.99 18.86
C LEU A 270 -13.07 7.85 20.12
N LYS A 271 -12.90 9.16 19.96
CA LYS A 271 -12.80 10.10 21.09
C LYS A 271 -14.07 10.07 21.93
N GLU A 272 -15.24 10.17 21.29
CA GLU A 272 -16.55 10.12 21.96
C GLU A 272 -16.77 8.78 22.69
N GLN A 273 -16.40 7.65 22.08
CA GLN A 273 -16.51 6.32 22.70
C GLN A 273 -15.71 6.22 24.00
N VAL A 274 -14.47 6.71 23.97
CA VAL A 274 -13.58 6.69 25.15
C VAL A 274 -14.09 7.65 26.23
N GLN A 275 -14.55 8.83 25.85
CA GLN A 275 -15.16 9.80 26.79
C GLN A 275 -16.43 9.25 27.45
N ASN A 276 -17.26 8.53 26.70
CA ASN A 276 -18.48 7.91 27.22
C ASN A 276 -18.17 6.78 28.22
N LYS A 277 -17.10 6.01 27.99
CA LYS A 277 -16.68 4.91 28.86
C LYS A 277 -15.99 5.41 30.14
N TRP A 278 -15.14 6.43 30.01
CA TRP A 278 -14.41 7.06 31.11
C TRP A 278 -14.62 8.58 31.09
N PRO A 279 -15.69 9.08 31.75
CA PRO A 279 -16.01 10.50 31.75
C PRO A 279 -14.93 11.34 32.45
N THR A 280 -14.76 12.57 31.98
CA THR A 280 -13.79 13.60 32.39
C THR A 280 -13.96 14.13 33.82
N GLY A 281 -14.81 13.51 34.65
CA GLY A 281 -15.17 14.01 35.99
C GLY A 281 -14.06 13.93 37.05
N ASN A 282 -12.96 13.21 36.77
CA ASN A 282 -11.78 13.14 37.63
C ASN A 282 -10.56 13.66 36.84
N GLU A 283 -9.68 14.46 37.45
CA GLU A 283 -8.48 15.04 36.80
C GLU A 283 -7.60 13.98 36.12
N GLU A 284 -7.55 12.75 36.65
CA GLU A 284 -6.82 11.62 36.07
C GLU A 284 -7.42 11.09 34.75
N ASN A 285 -8.70 11.35 34.48
CA ASN A 285 -9.43 10.83 33.31
C ASN A 285 -9.44 11.79 32.12
N MET A 286 -8.92 13.01 32.27
CA MET A 286 -9.07 14.07 31.27
C MET A 286 -8.42 13.74 29.93
N ASP A 287 -7.34 12.93 29.97
CA ASP A 287 -6.54 12.68 28.78
C ASP A 287 -6.81 11.35 28.07
N TYR A 288 -7.62 10.43 28.59
CA TYR A 288 -7.73 9.07 27.99
C TYR A 288 -8.22 9.09 26.53
N ALA A 289 -9.15 9.98 26.20
CA ALA A 289 -9.65 10.14 24.84
C ALA A 289 -8.57 10.68 23.89
N TYR A 290 -7.73 11.61 24.38
CA TYR A 290 -6.59 12.12 23.62
C TYR A 290 -5.52 11.05 23.45
N HIS A 291 -5.23 10.25 24.48
CA HIS A 291 -4.30 9.13 24.39
C HIS A 291 -4.75 8.10 23.36
N ALA A 292 -6.05 7.78 23.28
CA ALA A 292 -6.58 6.84 22.29
C ALA A 292 -6.37 7.34 20.85
N VAL A 293 -6.72 8.59 20.56
CA VAL A 293 -6.54 9.18 19.23
C VAL A 293 -5.05 9.36 18.90
N SER A 294 -4.27 9.88 19.83
CA SER A 294 -2.83 10.08 19.66
C SER A 294 -2.06 8.77 19.48
N GLY A 295 -2.49 7.70 20.17
CA GLY A 295 -1.95 6.36 20.01
C GLY A 295 -2.11 5.80 18.59
N PHE A 296 -3.14 6.20 17.86
CA PHE A 296 -3.25 5.87 16.43
C PHE A 296 -2.47 6.85 15.55
N LEU A 297 -2.64 8.16 15.73
CA LEU A 297 -2.01 9.18 14.88
C LEU A 297 -0.47 9.20 15.01
N PHE A 298 0.06 9.25 16.22
CA PHE A 298 1.51 9.35 16.43
C PHE A 298 2.15 7.97 16.39
N LEU A 299 1.78 7.08 17.32
CA LEU A 299 2.46 5.79 17.50
C LEU A 299 2.29 4.84 16.32
N ARG A 300 1.17 4.88 15.61
CA ARG A 300 0.85 3.91 14.55
C ARG A 300 0.89 4.48 13.13
N PHE A 301 1.00 5.81 12.99
CA PHE A 301 0.98 6.46 11.68
C PHE A 301 2.18 7.39 11.43
N PHE A 302 2.28 8.54 12.12
CA PHE A 302 3.37 9.51 11.88
C PHE A 302 4.76 8.99 12.31
N VAL A 303 4.89 8.44 13.52
CA VAL A 303 6.20 7.98 14.04
C VAL A 303 6.75 6.80 13.24
N PRO A 304 5.96 5.77 12.87
CA PRO A 304 6.42 4.73 11.96
C PRO A 304 6.87 5.26 10.59
N ALA A 305 6.20 6.31 10.07
CA ALA A 305 6.58 6.95 8.82
C ALA A 305 7.91 7.70 8.89
N ILE A 306 8.20 8.37 10.02
CA ILE A 306 9.51 8.98 10.28
C ILE A 306 10.58 7.90 10.39
N LEU A 307 10.32 6.81 11.11
CA LEU A 307 11.29 5.75 11.35
C LEU A 307 11.62 4.94 10.08
N SER A 308 10.61 4.71 9.23
CA SER A 308 10.73 3.91 8.01
C SER A 308 10.10 4.60 6.78
N PRO A 309 10.68 5.72 6.29
CA PRO A 309 10.06 6.54 5.24
C PRO A 309 9.74 5.78 3.96
N LYS A 310 10.59 4.82 3.56
CA LYS A 310 10.37 3.98 2.38
C LYS A 310 9.09 3.15 2.46
N LEU A 311 8.74 2.62 3.63
CA LEU A 311 7.53 1.80 3.80
C LEU A 311 6.24 2.62 3.65
N PHE A 312 6.34 3.94 3.82
CA PHE A 312 5.25 4.89 3.66
C PHE A 312 5.36 5.71 2.37
N LEU A 313 6.17 5.25 1.41
CA LEU A 313 6.38 5.91 0.12
C LEU A 313 6.80 7.40 0.23
N LEU A 314 7.46 7.77 1.34
CA LEU A 314 8.03 9.10 1.52
C LEU A 314 9.42 9.20 0.87
N GLN A 315 10.07 8.07 0.60
CA GLN A 315 11.39 7.98 -0.01
C GLN A 315 11.50 6.72 -0.89
N GLU A 316 12.25 6.79 -1.99
CA GLU A 316 12.47 5.64 -2.88
C GLU A 316 13.46 4.61 -2.29
N HIS A 317 14.34 5.03 -1.38
CA HIS A 317 15.46 4.23 -0.88
C HIS A 317 15.46 4.16 0.65
N HIS A 318 16.09 3.12 1.20
CA HIS A 318 16.30 3.04 2.65
C HIS A 318 17.32 4.10 3.09
N PRO A 319 17.17 4.68 4.30
CA PRO A 319 18.14 5.64 4.82
C PRO A 319 19.48 4.94 5.05
N ASP A 320 20.57 5.66 4.79
CA ASP A 320 21.90 5.20 5.22
C ASP A 320 22.03 5.28 6.76
N ARG A 321 23.14 4.75 7.31
CA ARG A 321 23.33 4.68 8.77
C ARG A 321 23.24 6.03 9.47
N LYS A 322 23.65 7.13 8.80
CA LYS A 322 23.63 8.48 9.39
C LYS A 322 22.19 9.00 9.46
N VAL A 323 21.51 8.98 8.31
CA VAL A 323 20.11 9.42 8.20
C VAL A 323 19.21 8.58 9.10
N SER A 324 19.43 7.27 9.17
CA SER A 324 18.66 6.35 10.03
C SER A 324 18.79 6.68 11.52
N ARG A 325 19.98 7.08 11.98
CA ARG A 325 20.18 7.53 13.37
C ARG A 325 19.41 8.82 13.66
N THR A 326 19.50 9.80 12.76
CA THR A 326 18.75 11.06 12.86
C THR A 326 17.25 10.80 12.93
N LEU A 327 16.70 10.04 11.98
CA LEU A 327 15.27 9.66 11.95
C LEU A 327 14.84 8.93 13.23
N THR A 328 15.69 8.07 13.79
CA THR A 328 15.39 7.37 15.05
C THR A 328 15.28 8.35 16.23
N LEU A 329 16.16 9.35 16.32
CA LEU A 329 16.06 10.38 17.35
C LEU A 329 14.81 11.23 17.15
N LEU A 330 14.52 11.63 15.90
CA LEU A 330 13.33 12.42 15.59
C LEU A 330 12.03 11.66 15.93
N ALA A 331 11.96 10.39 15.54
CA ALA A 331 10.84 9.50 15.85
C ALA A 331 10.63 9.37 17.36
N LYS A 332 11.70 9.24 18.15
CA LYS A 332 11.60 9.16 19.62
C LYS A 332 11.05 10.44 20.24
N VAL A 333 11.59 11.61 19.88
CA VAL A 333 11.10 12.89 20.42
C VAL A 333 9.63 13.11 20.03
N THR A 334 9.29 12.85 18.77
CA THR A 334 7.91 12.94 18.26
C THR A 334 6.98 11.97 18.98
N GLN A 335 7.44 10.76 19.28
CA GLN A 335 6.68 9.78 20.06
C GLN A 335 6.47 10.24 21.50
N THR A 336 7.48 10.83 22.14
CA THR A 336 7.36 11.36 23.50
C THR A 336 6.30 12.46 23.56
N ILE A 337 6.28 13.36 22.57
CA ILE A 337 5.22 14.37 22.44
C ILE A 337 3.86 13.69 22.23
N GLY A 338 3.77 12.73 21.31
CA GLY A 338 2.53 11.99 21.03
C GLY A 338 2.03 11.08 22.17
N ASN A 339 2.85 10.79 23.18
CA ASN A 339 2.40 10.07 24.37
C ASN A 339 1.60 10.96 25.33
N LEU A 340 1.61 12.29 25.14
CA LEU A 340 0.90 13.27 25.97
C LEU A 340 1.22 13.16 27.47
N SER A 341 2.42 12.68 27.79
CA SER A 341 2.89 12.44 29.16
C SER A 341 4.20 13.18 29.39
N GLU A 342 4.46 13.59 30.63
CA GLU A 342 5.73 14.22 30.97
C GLU A 342 6.93 13.28 30.71
N PRO A 343 8.05 13.80 30.21
CA PRO A 343 9.26 13.00 29.99
C PRO A 343 9.92 12.62 31.33
N VAL A 344 9.54 11.47 31.91
CA VAL A 344 10.08 11.00 33.20
C VAL A 344 11.27 10.06 33.00
N GLY A 345 12.47 10.51 33.39
CA GLY A 345 13.63 9.74 33.90
C GLY A 345 14.30 8.67 33.02
N LYS A 346 13.61 8.05 32.07
CA LYS A 346 14.11 6.90 31.28
C LYS A 346 15.10 7.31 30.20
N GLU A 347 15.01 8.54 29.71
CA GLU A 347 15.82 9.04 28.60
C GLU A 347 16.52 10.36 29.00
N GLN A 348 17.57 10.28 29.82
CA GLN A 348 18.31 11.46 30.30
C GLN A 348 18.86 12.36 29.18
N TRP A 349 19.11 11.80 28.00
CA TRP A 349 19.54 12.55 26.81
C TRP A 349 18.46 13.50 26.27
N LEU A 350 17.20 13.34 26.65
CA LEU A 350 16.07 14.19 26.24
C LEU A 350 15.92 15.45 27.11
N GLN A 351 16.56 15.50 28.27
CA GLN A 351 16.49 16.62 29.23
C GLN A 351 16.60 18.01 28.59
N PRO A 352 17.51 18.26 27.63
CA PRO A 352 17.64 19.58 27.00
C PRO A 352 16.42 20.05 26.20
N LEU A 353 15.47 19.16 25.92
CA LEU A 353 14.26 19.39 25.13
C LEU A 353 12.97 19.33 25.96
N HIS A 354 13.03 19.10 27.28
CA HIS A 354 11.84 18.87 28.10
C HIS A 354 10.83 20.03 28.07
N ASP A 355 11.29 21.27 28.14
CA ASP A 355 10.40 22.44 28.11
C ASP A 355 9.69 22.57 26.76
N PHE A 356 10.43 22.35 25.67
CA PHE A 356 9.89 22.32 24.32
C PHE A 356 8.88 21.18 24.13
N VAL A 357 9.16 19.99 24.69
CA VAL A 357 8.24 18.85 24.62
C VAL A 357 6.93 19.15 25.37
N ARG A 358 7.00 19.79 26.56
CA ARG A 358 5.80 20.18 27.31
C ARG A 358 4.93 21.14 26.52
N GLU A 359 5.51 22.18 25.92
CA GLU A 359 4.78 23.12 25.06
C GLU A 359 4.05 22.39 23.91
N LYS A 360 4.75 21.49 23.20
CA LYS A 360 4.16 20.78 22.06
C LYS A 360 3.09 19.75 22.44
N ILE A 361 3.10 19.23 23.67
CA ILE A 361 2.04 18.33 24.15
C ILE A 361 0.68 19.05 24.19
N ASP A 362 0.66 20.30 24.67
CA ASP A 362 -0.57 21.10 24.70
C ASP A 362 -1.06 21.43 23.29
N ASP A 363 -0.15 21.79 22.38
CA ASP A 363 -0.49 22.00 20.97
C ASP A 363 -1.13 20.76 20.33
N VAL A 364 -0.65 19.54 20.67
CA VAL A 364 -1.24 18.29 20.15
C VAL A 364 -2.67 18.09 20.67
N ARG A 365 -2.97 18.45 21.93
CA ARG A 365 -4.35 18.37 22.44
C ARG A 365 -5.27 19.27 21.61
N THR A 366 -4.88 20.53 21.40
CA THR A 366 -5.62 21.49 20.56
C THR A 366 -5.77 21.01 19.11
N PHE A 367 -4.72 20.40 18.55
CA PHE A 367 -4.79 19.79 17.22
C PHE A 367 -5.82 18.66 17.16
N ILE A 368 -5.85 17.75 18.15
CA ILE A 368 -6.83 16.65 18.20
C ILE A 368 -8.25 17.20 18.31
N ASP A 369 -8.47 18.24 19.12
CA ASP A 369 -9.77 18.92 19.19
C ASP A 369 -10.21 19.43 17.83
N THR A 370 -9.36 20.23 17.19
CA THR A 370 -9.60 20.78 15.84
C THR A 370 -9.81 19.69 14.79
N LEU A 371 -9.06 18.59 14.89
CA LEU A 371 -9.17 17.45 13.98
C LEU A 371 -10.53 16.77 14.09
N THR A 372 -11.04 16.62 15.31
CA THR A 372 -12.31 15.93 15.62
C THR A 372 -13.54 16.86 15.55
N ASP A 373 -13.35 18.17 15.50
CA ASP A 373 -14.42 19.15 15.34
C ASP A 373 -14.94 19.20 13.89
N ILE A 374 -15.88 18.29 13.59
CA ILE A 374 -16.57 18.20 12.30
C ILE A 374 -18.06 17.88 12.47
N SER A 375 -18.90 18.42 11.58
CA SER A 375 -20.33 18.11 11.52
C SER A 375 -20.57 16.75 10.85
N THR A 376 -21.42 15.93 11.47
CA THR A 376 -21.81 14.60 10.96
C THR A 376 -22.75 14.67 9.76
N ASP A 377 -23.49 15.78 9.57
CA ASP A 377 -24.43 15.98 8.46
C ASP A 377 -23.78 16.13 7.07
N ASN A 378 -22.47 16.40 7.01
CA ASN A 378 -21.75 16.53 5.73
C ASN A 378 -21.45 15.17 5.04
N THR A 379 -21.72 14.05 5.70
CA THR A 379 -21.40 12.68 5.25
C THR A 379 -22.09 12.29 3.93
N LEU A 380 -23.36 12.66 3.73
CA LEU A 380 -24.13 12.27 2.54
C LEU A 380 -23.70 12.96 1.24
N ARG A 381 -22.99 14.10 1.32
CA ARG A 381 -22.62 14.90 0.13
C ARG A 381 -21.33 14.44 -0.56
N TYR A 382 -20.47 13.68 0.12
CA TYR A 382 -19.14 13.36 -0.42
C TYR A 382 -19.04 12.01 -1.16
N PHE A 383 -20.03 11.11 -1.04
CA PHE A 383 -19.88 9.75 -1.56
C PHE A 383 -21.12 9.16 -2.26
N PRO A 384 -21.60 9.75 -3.37
CA PRO A 384 -22.57 9.06 -4.23
C PRO A 384 -21.96 7.92 -5.08
N ASN A 385 -20.64 7.74 -5.09
CA ASN A 385 -19.97 6.74 -5.94
C ASN A 385 -19.01 5.84 -5.14
N ARG A 386 -19.12 4.53 -5.41
CA ARG A 386 -18.39 3.37 -4.85
C ARG A 386 -16.87 3.38 -5.09
N GLN A 387 -16.20 4.53 -4.99
CA GLN A 387 -14.74 4.62 -5.04
C GLN A 387 -14.23 5.46 -3.86
N PRO A 388 -13.59 4.83 -2.86
CA PRO A 388 -13.13 5.50 -1.64
C PRO A 388 -11.92 6.42 -1.86
N PHE A 389 -11.41 6.49 -3.09
CA PHE A 389 -10.24 7.30 -3.42
C PHE A 389 -10.68 8.72 -3.78
N TYR A 390 -10.17 9.67 -2.99
CA TYR A 390 -10.17 11.09 -3.33
C TYR A 390 -9.83 11.27 -4.80
N SER A 391 -10.80 11.74 -5.57
CA SER A 391 -10.64 11.84 -7.01
C SER A 391 -9.54 12.81 -7.50
N GLY A 392 -8.93 13.57 -6.58
CA GLY A 392 -7.81 14.46 -6.83
C GLY A 392 -6.44 13.93 -6.37
N VAL A 393 -6.34 12.73 -5.79
CA VAL A 393 -5.06 12.18 -5.32
C VAL A 393 -4.17 11.80 -6.51
N ILE A 394 -2.94 12.31 -6.49
CA ILE A 394 -1.91 11.97 -7.47
C ILE A 394 -1.33 10.60 -7.12
N LEU A 395 -1.57 9.62 -7.98
CA LEU A 395 -1.05 8.25 -7.88
C LEU A 395 0.42 8.16 -8.30
N LYS A 396 0.79 8.95 -9.30
CA LYS A 396 2.16 9.08 -9.78
C LYS A 396 2.32 10.38 -10.52
N GLU A 397 3.48 11.00 -10.35
CA GLU A 397 3.90 12.15 -11.13
C GLU A 397 5.36 12.01 -11.58
N GLY A 398 5.75 12.81 -12.57
CA GLY A 398 7.12 12.86 -13.06
C GLY A 398 7.24 13.18 -14.54
N TYR A 399 8.49 13.33 -15.00
CA TYR A 399 8.80 13.63 -16.38
C TYR A 399 8.72 12.39 -17.27
N LEU A 400 7.98 12.51 -18.38
CA LEU A 400 7.97 11.55 -19.47
C LEU A 400 8.18 12.27 -20.80
N HIS A 401 8.85 11.59 -21.72
CA HIS A 401 8.99 12.07 -23.09
C HIS A 401 7.81 11.58 -23.91
N LYS A 402 6.97 12.50 -24.40
CA LYS A 402 5.70 12.19 -25.06
C LYS A 402 5.79 12.31 -26.59
N CYS A 403 5.13 11.40 -27.30
CA CYS A 403 4.86 11.49 -28.74
C CYS A 403 3.41 11.08 -29.06
N ARG A 404 2.65 11.93 -29.78
CA ARG A 404 1.22 11.68 -30.09
C ARG A 404 1.07 11.05 -31.47
N TYR A 405 0.21 10.05 -31.60
CA TYR A 405 -0.17 9.42 -32.87
C TYR A 405 -1.69 9.50 -33.06
N SER A 406 -2.13 9.90 -34.27
CA SER A 406 -3.54 9.97 -34.65
C SER A 406 -3.69 9.63 -36.13
N SER A 407 -4.55 8.66 -36.43
CA SER A 407 -4.83 8.13 -37.77
C SER A 407 -5.29 9.21 -38.75
N LYS A 408 -6.13 10.17 -38.33
CA LYS A 408 -6.64 11.26 -39.18
C LYS A 408 -5.61 12.34 -39.54
N LYS A 409 -4.53 12.52 -38.76
CA LYS A 409 -3.47 13.50 -39.07
C LYS A 409 -2.47 13.00 -40.14
N LEU A 410 -2.56 11.74 -40.54
CA LEU A 410 -1.67 11.10 -41.52
C LEU A 410 -2.10 11.31 -42.98
N LEU A 411 -3.34 11.70 -43.24
CA LEU A 411 -3.81 11.93 -44.61
C LEU A 411 -3.13 13.14 -45.28
N ASN A 412 -2.52 14.06 -44.52
CA ASN A 412 -2.04 15.35 -45.05
C ASN A 412 -0.52 15.61 -45.00
N ARG A 413 0.37 14.68 -44.57
CA ARG A 413 1.83 14.96 -44.57
C ARG A 413 2.71 13.74 -44.88
N LEU A 414 3.48 13.84 -45.97
CA LEU A 414 4.40 12.83 -46.53
C LEU A 414 5.68 12.55 -45.71
N SER A 415 5.88 13.21 -44.57
CA SER A 415 7.01 12.95 -43.67
C SER A 415 6.62 13.32 -42.24
N PHE A 416 6.32 12.32 -41.42
CA PHE A 416 6.11 12.50 -39.98
C PHE A 416 7.32 11.94 -39.23
N SER A 417 8.06 12.82 -38.56
CA SER A 417 9.08 12.43 -37.58
C SER A 417 8.42 12.28 -36.22
N PHE A 418 8.59 11.12 -35.58
CA PHE A 418 8.17 10.93 -34.19
C PHE A 418 9.08 11.76 -33.26
N SER A 419 8.68 12.99 -32.95
CA SER A 419 9.40 13.86 -32.03
C SER A 419 8.90 13.65 -30.60
N PHE A 420 9.77 13.17 -29.73
CA PHE A 420 9.48 13.01 -28.31
C PHE A 420 9.78 14.33 -27.58
N LYS A 421 8.79 14.89 -26.89
CA LYS A 421 8.94 16.14 -26.13
C LYS A 421 8.82 15.86 -24.63
N PRO A 422 9.70 16.42 -23.78
CA PRO A 422 9.57 16.26 -22.34
C PRO A 422 8.29 16.96 -21.86
N GLN A 423 7.54 16.29 -21.01
CA GLN A 423 6.35 16.79 -20.33
C GLN A 423 6.34 16.23 -18.91
N TYR A 424 5.81 17.00 -17.97
CA TYR A 424 5.52 16.54 -16.63
C TYR A 424 4.09 15.99 -16.60
N PHE A 425 3.91 14.80 -16.04
CA PHE A 425 2.62 14.11 -15.96
C PHE A 425 2.15 14.03 -14.52
N TRP A 426 0.83 14.10 -14.32
CA TRP A 426 0.13 13.80 -13.08
C TRP A 426 -0.96 12.78 -13.37
N LEU A 427 -0.92 11.64 -12.70
CA LEU A 427 -1.95 10.62 -12.80
C LEU A 427 -2.79 10.63 -11.54
N THR A 428 -4.10 10.72 -11.67
CA THR A 428 -5.08 10.45 -10.60
C THR A 428 -5.99 9.29 -11.01
N TYR A 429 -6.86 8.84 -10.10
CA TYR A 429 -7.87 7.83 -10.42
C TYR A 429 -8.88 8.28 -11.49
N LYS A 430 -9.08 9.59 -11.69
CA LYS A 430 -10.02 10.14 -12.67
C LYS A 430 -9.36 10.53 -13.98
N GLU A 431 -8.10 10.96 -13.95
CA GLU A 431 -7.49 11.56 -15.13
C GLU A 431 -5.96 11.50 -15.13
N LEU A 432 -5.40 11.49 -16.33
CA LEU A 432 -3.99 11.69 -16.62
C LEU A 432 -3.82 13.09 -17.21
N ARG A 433 -3.20 13.99 -16.45
CA ARG A 433 -2.87 15.37 -16.84
C ARG A 433 -1.40 15.47 -17.23
N TYR A 434 -1.07 16.39 -18.13
CA TYR A 434 0.33 16.72 -18.43
C TYR A 434 0.51 18.16 -18.93
N SER A 435 1.71 18.70 -18.69
CA SER A 435 2.15 20.03 -19.12
C SER A 435 3.67 20.07 -19.36
N PRO A 436 4.23 21.13 -19.97
CA PRO A 436 5.68 21.24 -20.20
C PRO A 436 6.49 21.44 -18.92
N LEU A 437 5.91 22.10 -17.91
CA LEU A 437 6.55 22.45 -16.65
C LEU A 437 5.57 22.22 -15.50
N PRO A 438 6.03 21.79 -14.31
CA PRO A 438 5.16 21.52 -13.16
C PRO A 438 4.23 22.69 -12.78
N GLU A 439 4.71 23.92 -12.93
CA GLU A 439 3.99 25.15 -12.57
C GLU A 439 3.13 25.71 -13.71
N SER A 440 3.18 25.11 -14.91
CA SER A 440 2.43 25.57 -16.07
C SER A 440 0.98 25.09 -16.05
N LYS A 441 0.06 25.88 -16.62
CA LYS A 441 -1.32 25.43 -16.90
C LYS A 441 -1.30 24.09 -17.65
N VAL A 442 -2.16 23.18 -17.20
CA VAL A 442 -2.34 21.83 -17.78
C VAL A 442 -2.68 21.96 -19.26
N GLN A 443 -1.91 21.30 -20.12
CA GLN A 443 -2.12 21.38 -21.57
C GLN A 443 -3.15 20.36 -22.07
N SER A 444 -3.27 19.22 -21.41
CA SER A 444 -4.30 18.25 -21.74
C SER A 444 -4.53 17.27 -20.59
N VAL A 445 -5.78 16.83 -20.56
CA VAL A 445 -6.34 15.85 -19.64
C VAL A 445 -6.83 14.68 -20.47
N LYS A 446 -6.53 13.45 -20.04
CA LYS A 446 -7.18 12.23 -20.52
C LYS A 446 -7.92 11.58 -19.36
N LEU A 447 -9.21 11.36 -19.51
CA LEU A 447 -9.98 10.69 -18.46
C LEU A 447 -9.59 9.20 -18.41
N THR A 448 -9.57 8.63 -17.21
CA THR A 448 -9.14 7.26 -16.99
C THR A 448 -10.15 6.24 -17.51
N ASP A 449 -11.44 6.59 -17.54
CA ASP A 449 -12.54 5.82 -18.13
C ASP A 449 -12.42 5.65 -19.65
N GLN A 450 -11.73 6.57 -20.33
CA GLN A 450 -11.44 6.53 -21.76
C GLN A 450 -10.21 5.68 -22.10
N ILE A 451 -9.41 5.26 -21.12
CA ILE A 451 -8.22 4.45 -21.37
C ILE A 451 -8.64 3.00 -21.63
N CYS A 452 -8.22 2.46 -22.77
CA CYS A 452 -8.57 1.11 -23.23
C CYS A 452 -7.43 0.11 -23.03
N ALA A 453 -6.16 0.56 -23.10
CA ALA A 453 -4.98 -0.26 -22.83
C ALA A 453 -3.74 0.59 -22.53
N VAL A 454 -2.81 0.05 -21.75
CA VAL A 454 -1.46 0.62 -21.59
C VAL A 454 -0.42 -0.50 -21.63
N GLU A 455 0.54 -0.40 -22.53
CA GLU A 455 1.46 -1.51 -22.84
C GLU A 455 2.87 -1.03 -23.15
N ARG A 456 3.85 -1.91 -22.97
CA ARG A 456 5.23 -1.69 -23.39
C ARG A 456 5.36 -1.93 -24.89
N LEU A 457 6.19 -1.13 -25.57
CA LEU A 457 6.62 -1.42 -26.94
C LEU A 457 7.98 -2.14 -26.96
N ASP A 458 8.18 -2.90 -28.03
CA ASP A 458 9.47 -3.51 -28.32
C ASP A 458 10.47 -2.47 -28.84
N TYR A 459 11.75 -2.69 -28.57
CA TYR A 459 12.84 -1.83 -29.04
C TYR A 459 12.79 -1.61 -30.56
N SER A 460 12.38 -2.64 -31.31
CA SER A 460 12.23 -2.63 -32.77
C SER A 460 11.24 -1.58 -33.30
N ALA A 461 10.33 -1.07 -32.46
CA ALA A 461 9.33 -0.10 -32.88
C ALA A 461 9.92 1.29 -33.18
N PHE A 462 10.80 1.78 -32.29
CA PHE A 462 11.38 3.14 -32.37
C PHE A 462 12.92 3.16 -32.38
N GLY A 463 13.59 2.03 -32.13
CA GLY A 463 15.03 1.99 -31.89
C GLY A 463 15.43 2.69 -30.58
N LYS A 464 14.53 2.68 -29.59
CA LYS A 464 14.67 3.37 -28.30
C LYS A 464 14.17 2.47 -27.19
N ASP A 465 14.84 2.53 -26.04
CA ASP A 465 14.46 1.79 -24.84
C ASP A 465 13.36 2.49 -24.03
N ASN A 466 12.71 1.71 -23.17
CA ASN A 466 11.77 2.16 -22.14
C ASN A 466 10.54 2.90 -22.68
N ILE A 467 10.01 2.45 -23.82
CA ILE A 467 8.81 3.04 -24.44
C ILE A 467 7.55 2.28 -24.03
N GLY A 468 6.54 3.05 -23.63
CA GLY A 468 5.16 2.60 -23.47
C GLY A 468 4.21 3.27 -24.46
N GLN A 469 3.03 2.69 -24.60
CA GLN A 469 1.87 3.29 -25.24
C GLN A 469 0.67 3.28 -24.33
N LEU A 470 -0.11 4.34 -24.45
CA LEU A 470 -1.43 4.50 -23.88
C LEU A 470 -2.44 4.61 -25.01
N ILE A 471 -3.38 3.68 -25.07
CA ILE A 471 -4.46 3.65 -26.06
C ILE A 471 -5.74 4.12 -25.35
N SER A 472 -6.36 5.16 -25.88
CA SER A 472 -7.61 5.71 -25.33
C SER A 472 -8.65 5.92 -26.42
N GLN A 473 -9.92 5.77 -26.08
CA GLN A 473 -11.04 6.03 -26.97
C GLN A 473 -11.53 7.47 -26.84
N THR A 474 -11.65 8.16 -27.98
CA THR A 474 -12.22 9.51 -28.03
C THR A 474 -13.76 9.45 -27.92
N PRO A 475 -14.43 10.58 -27.64
CA PRO A 475 -15.91 10.63 -27.63
C PRO A 475 -16.55 10.16 -28.95
N ASP A 476 -15.82 10.26 -30.06
CA ASP A 476 -16.24 9.80 -31.39
C ASP A 476 -16.00 8.29 -31.63
N ASN A 477 -15.71 7.52 -30.57
CA ASN A 477 -15.34 6.09 -30.60
C ASN A 477 -14.07 5.77 -31.41
N GLU A 478 -13.15 6.72 -31.58
CA GLU A 478 -11.88 6.47 -32.27
C GLU A 478 -10.75 6.17 -31.31
N LEU A 479 -9.86 5.26 -31.71
CA LEU A 479 -8.68 4.92 -30.92
C LEU A 479 -7.56 5.94 -31.14
N GLU A 480 -7.09 6.50 -30.04
CA GLU A 480 -5.96 7.40 -30.01
C GLU A 480 -4.77 6.78 -29.27
N ILE A 481 -3.58 6.85 -29.86
CA ILE A 481 -2.36 6.29 -29.27
C ILE A 481 -1.42 7.41 -28.82
N LEU A 482 -1.03 7.33 -27.55
CA LEU A 482 -0.03 8.19 -26.94
C LEU A 482 1.20 7.35 -26.59
N TYR A 483 2.31 7.59 -27.30
CA TYR A 483 3.59 6.99 -26.95
C TYR A 483 4.30 7.83 -25.91
N PHE A 484 4.96 7.17 -24.95
CA PHE A 484 5.77 7.82 -23.93
C PHE A 484 7.06 7.03 -23.67
N GLN A 485 8.13 7.74 -23.34
CA GLN A 485 9.43 7.16 -22.97
C GLN A 485 9.78 7.55 -21.54
N ALA A 486 10.05 6.55 -20.71
CA ALA A 486 10.45 6.69 -19.31
C ALA A 486 11.99 6.73 -19.16
N LYS A 487 12.48 7.16 -17.99
CA LYS A 487 13.94 7.29 -17.71
C LYS A 487 14.66 5.94 -17.75
N ASP A 488 14.03 4.91 -17.20
CA ASP A 488 14.56 3.56 -17.11
C ASP A 488 13.42 2.52 -17.14
N ILE A 489 13.78 1.24 -17.13
CA ILE A 489 12.83 0.12 -17.20
C ILE A 489 11.93 0.04 -15.96
N ASN A 490 12.44 0.40 -14.77
CA ASN A 490 11.67 0.36 -13.54
C ASN A 490 10.64 1.48 -13.52
N ASP A 491 11.02 2.69 -13.96
CA ASP A 491 10.11 3.81 -14.10
C ASP A 491 9.03 3.54 -15.15
N LEU A 492 9.38 2.90 -16.28
CA LEU A 492 8.38 2.44 -17.25
C LEU A 492 7.37 1.50 -16.59
N TYR A 493 7.81 0.44 -15.91
CA TYR A 493 6.89 -0.50 -15.25
C TYR A 493 6.10 0.15 -14.13
N SER A 494 6.68 1.11 -13.41
CA SER A 494 6.00 1.92 -12.41
C SER A 494 4.86 2.73 -13.03
N TRP A 495 5.10 3.41 -14.17
CA TRP A 495 4.05 4.12 -14.91
C TRP A 495 2.99 3.18 -15.48
N LEU A 496 3.38 2.06 -16.10
CA LEU A 496 2.43 1.08 -16.63
C LEU A 496 1.53 0.52 -15.50
N SER A 497 2.11 0.18 -14.36
CA SER A 497 1.39 -0.29 -13.18
C SER A 497 0.42 0.79 -12.68
N ALA A 498 0.91 2.03 -12.47
CA ALA A 498 0.09 3.12 -11.97
C ALA A 498 -1.10 3.43 -12.90
N ILE A 499 -0.89 3.48 -14.21
CA ILE A 499 -1.99 3.73 -15.16
C ILE A 499 -2.96 2.53 -15.18
N ARG A 500 -2.48 1.27 -15.17
CA ARG A 500 -3.38 0.08 -15.12
C ARG A 500 -4.31 0.07 -13.91
N LYS A 501 -3.82 0.57 -12.77
CA LYS A 501 -4.63 0.73 -11.56
C LYS A 501 -5.85 1.64 -11.82
N THR A 502 -5.75 2.66 -12.67
CA THR A 502 -6.85 3.63 -12.85
C THR A 502 -7.98 3.18 -13.75
N PHE A 503 -7.76 2.18 -14.62
CA PHE A 503 -8.75 1.75 -15.61
C PHE A 503 -9.14 0.27 -15.48
N SER A 504 -8.79 -0.38 -14.37
CA SER A 504 -9.04 -1.81 -14.12
C SER A 504 -10.54 -2.19 -14.17
N ALA A 505 -11.43 -1.24 -13.89
CA ALA A 505 -12.89 -1.40 -13.92
C ALA A 505 -13.55 -0.96 -15.24
N ASN A 506 -12.78 -0.48 -16.23
CA ASN A 506 -13.33 0.00 -17.50
C ASN A 506 -13.89 -1.15 -18.33
N LYS A 507 -15.15 -1.00 -18.79
CA LYS A 507 -15.80 -1.98 -19.66
C LYS A 507 -15.25 -2.01 -21.09
N GLN A 508 -14.52 -0.98 -21.52
CA GLN A 508 -13.99 -0.82 -22.88
C GLN A 508 -12.50 -1.19 -23.01
N GLN A 509 -12.03 -2.14 -22.17
CA GLN A 509 -10.66 -2.66 -22.28
C GLN A 509 -10.46 -3.42 -23.59
N LEU A 510 -9.41 -3.08 -24.32
CA LEU A 510 -9.00 -3.86 -25.49
C LEU A 510 -8.46 -5.21 -25.01
N LYS A 511 -8.77 -6.29 -25.75
CA LYS A 511 -8.21 -7.64 -25.53
C LYS A 511 -6.84 -7.84 -26.19
N THR A 512 -6.58 -7.06 -27.23
CA THR A 512 -5.36 -7.15 -28.03
C THR A 512 -4.88 -5.77 -28.45
N TYR A 513 -3.58 -5.64 -28.66
CA TYR A 513 -2.92 -4.41 -29.07
C TYR A 513 -1.79 -4.69 -30.06
N HIS A 514 -1.25 -3.63 -30.68
CA HIS A 514 -0.06 -3.73 -31.54
C HIS A 514 1.19 -3.27 -30.78
N PRO A 515 2.23 -4.11 -30.62
CA PRO A 515 3.49 -3.73 -29.96
C PRO A 515 4.44 -2.94 -30.86
N GLY A 516 4.04 -2.66 -32.11
CA GLY A 516 4.79 -1.87 -33.08
C GLY A 516 4.09 -0.57 -33.44
N ILE A 517 4.74 0.24 -34.26
CA ILE A 517 4.18 1.45 -34.86
C ILE A 517 3.61 1.18 -36.24
N TYR A 518 2.59 1.96 -36.63
CA TYR A 518 2.13 2.04 -38.00
C TYR A 518 3.00 3.01 -38.80
N ARG A 519 3.75 2.49 -39.79
CA ARG A 519 4.67 3.28 -40.62
C ARG A 519 4.76 2.65 -42.02
N ARG A 520 4.84 3.48 -43.06
CA ARG A 520 4.90 3.03 -44.48
C ARG A 520 3.71 2.13 -44.86
N ASN A 521 2.50 2.57 -44.50
CA ASN A 521 1.23 1.90 -44.80
C ASN A 521 1.11 0.46 -44.25
N ARG A 522 1.81 0.16 -43.14
CA ARG A 522 1.74 -1.14 -42.48
C ARG A 522 2.13 -1.03 -41.00
N TRP A 523 1.64 -1.95 -40.18
CA TRP A 523 2.14 -2.17 -38.83
C TRP A 523 3.52 -2.82 -38.84
N SER A 524 4.46 -2.29 -38.06
CA SER A 524 5.81 -2.87 -37.95
C SER A 524 5.84 -4.22 -37.22
N CYS A 525 4.84 -4.53 -36.38
CA CYS A 525 4.77 -5.78 -35.62
C CYS A 525 4.19 -6.95 -36.43
N CYS A 526 3.09 -6.75 -37.15
CA CYS A 526 2.35 -7.82 -37.83
C CYS A 526 2.18 -7.60 -39.34
N HIS A 527 2.71 -6.51 -39.87
CA HIS A 527 2.64 -6.13 -41.30
C HIS A 527 1.23 -5.97 -41.88
N ARG A 528 0.20 -5.90 -41.04
CA ARG A 528 -1.16 -5.55 -41.45
C ARG A 528 -1.20 -4.14 -42.02
N ILE A 529 -1.99 -3.95 -43.06
CA ILE A 529 -2.05 -2.71 -43.86
C ILE A 529 -3.08 -1.73 -43.27
N ASP A 530 -4.16 -2.24 -42.66
CA ASP A 530 -5.21 -1.39 -42.09
C ASP A 530 -4.77 -0.75 -40.78
N THR A 531 -5.04 0.56 -40.62
CA THR A 531 -4.77 1.29 -39.38
C THR A 531 -5.63 0.81 -38.22
N ASP A 532 -6.83 0.31 -38.54
CA ASP A 532 -7.84 -0.11 -37.54
C ASP A 532 -7.83 -1.63 -37.33
N ALA A 533 -6.79 -2.31 -37.83
CA ALA A 533 -6.63 -3.75 -37.66
C ALA A 533 -6.60 -4.13 -36.17
N VAL A 534 -7.29 -5.22 -35.81
CA VAL A 534 -7.24 -5.81 -34.47
C VAL A 534 -5.79 -6.06 -34.05
N GLY A 535 -5.48 -5.85 -32.77
CA GLY A 535 -4.14 -6.03 -32.22
C GLY A 535 -3.57 -7.45 -32.42
N CYS A 536 -2.25 -7.56 -32.55
CA CYS A 536 -1.57 -8.85 -32.74
C CYS A 536 -1.03 -9.47 -31.44
N SER A 537 -1.12 -8.78 -30.31
CA SER A 537 -0.62 -9.25 -29.01
C SER A 537 -1.68 -9.07 -27.91
N PRO A 538 -1.78 -9.96 -26.92
CA PRO A 538 -2.76 -9.85 -25.84
C PRO A 538 -2.41 -8.70 -24.89
N THR A 539 -3.41 -7.95 -24.44
CA THR A 539 -3.26 -6.92 -23.40
C THR A 539 -3.10 -7.52 -22.01
N HIS A 540 -2.44 -6.80 -21.11
CA HIS A 540 -2.28 -7.17 -19.70
C HIS A 540 -3.18 -6.28 -18.85
N ASN A 541 -4.31 -6.83 -18.41
CA ASN A 541 -5.39 -6.01 -17.87
C ASN A 541 -5.29 -5.71 -16.37
N LYS A 542 -4.45 -6.41 -15.60
CA LYS A 542 -4.34 -6.19 -14.15
C LYS A 542 -2.96 -6.63 -13.63
N VAL A 543 -2.15 -5.69 -13.17
CA VAL A 543 -0.99 -5.99 -12.31
C VAL A 543 -1.13 -5.08 -11.10
N THR A 544 -1.69 -5.61 -10.02
CA THR A 544 -1.67 -4.99 -8.70
C THR A 544 -0.55 -5.63 -7.90
N LEU A 545 0.21 -4.82 -7.18
CA LEU A 545 1.26 -5.28 -6.27
C LEU A 545 0.69 -5.49 -4.85
N GLN A 546 -0.64 -5.37 -4.70
CA GLN A 546 -1.37 -5.27 -3.44
C GLN A 546 -0.81 -4.15 -2.54
N GLU A 547 -0.30 -3.08 -3.15
CA GLU A 547 0.14 -1.89 -2.42
C GLU A 547 -1.07 -1.16 -1.80
N TRP A 548 -0.81 -0.30 -0.82
CA TRP A 548 -1.88 0.46 -0.15
C TRP A 548 -2.59 1.43 -1.11
N MET A 549 -1.89 1.88 -2.16
CA MET A 549 -2.45 2.70 -3.22
C MET A 549 -3.11 1.88 -4.33
N ASP A 550 -3.16 0.55 -4.23
CA ASP A 550 -3.83 -0.24 -5.27
C ASP A 550 -5.34 -0.05 -5.18
N PRO A 551 -6.03 0.04 -6.34
CA PRO A 551 -7.48 0.09 -6.38
C PRO A 551 -8.02 -1.14 -5.65
N ILE A 552 -9.10 -0.94 -4.90
CA ILE A 552 -9.79 -2.02 -4.23
C ILE A 552 -10.49 -2.86 -5.31
N ASP A 553 -10.13 -4.14 -5.41
CA ASP A 553 -10.81 -5.10 -6.27
C ASP A 553 -11.81 -5.88 -5.41
N CYS A 554 -13.08 -5.46 -5.47
CA CYS A 554 -14.15 -5.97 -4.60
C CYS A 554 -14.26 -7.50 -4.62
N ASP A 555 -14.08 -8.11 -5.79
CA ASP A 555 -14.24 -9.54 -5.98
C ASP A 555 -13.02 -10.28 -5.44
N MET A 556 -11.82 -9.70 -5.60
CA MET A 556 -10.60 -10.21 -4.97
C MET A 556 -10.67 -10.15 -3.44
N GLU A 557 -11.09 -9.02 -2.85
CA GLU A 557 -11.20 -8.93 -1.38
C GLU A 557 -12.25 -9.93 -0.85
N ALA A 558 -13.40 -10.06 -1.53
CA ALA A 558 -14.39 -11.07 -1.17
C ALA A 558 -13.83 -12.49 -1.30
N GLN A 559 -13.08 -12.77 -2.37
CA GLN A 559 -12.41 -14.05 -2.58
C GLN A 559 -11.40 -14.35 -1.47
N THR A 560 -10.60 -13.37 -1.02
CA THR A 560 -9.64 -13.56 0.08
C THR A 560 -10.34 -13.98 1.36
N VAL A 561 -11.47 -13.34 1.72
CA VAL A 561 -12.30 -13.79 2.87
C VAL A 561 -12.80 -15.22 2.67
N CYS A 562 -13.23 -15.55 1.45
CA CYS A 562 -13.70 -16.90 1.11
C CYS A 562 -12.58 -17.94 1.22
N SER A 563 -11.39 -17.66 0.67
CA SER A 563 -10.20 -18.52 0.75
C SER A 563 -9.86 -18.82 2.22
N GLN A 564 -9.94 -17.82 3.10
CA GLN A 564 -9.72 -17.99 4.54
C GLN A 564 -10.81 -18.84 5.21
N LEU A 565 -12.08 -18.64 4.85
CA LEU A 565 -13.18 -19.47 5.34
C LEU A 565 -13.03 -20.94 4.91
N ILE A 566 -12.73 -21.18 3.63
CA ILE A 566 -12.52 -22.52 3.06
C ILE A 566 -11.33 -23.21 3.74
N ALA A 567 -10.21 -22.50 3.92
CA ALA A 567 -9.02 -23.03 4.57
C ALA A 567 -9.21 -23.36 6.08
N ARG A 568 -10.30 -22.88 6.69
CA ARG A 568 -10.58 -22.99 8.13
C ARG A 568 -11.93 -23.64 8.45
N GLN A 569 -12.55 -24.34 7.49
CA GLN A 569 -13.83 -25.05 7.70
C GLN A 569 -13.81 -25.99 8.91
N THR A 570 -12.71 -26.73 9.13
CA THR A 570 -12.57 -27.62 10.29
C THR A 570 -12.61 -26.86 11.63
N GLN A 571 -12.07 -25.64 11.67
CA GLN A 571 -12.14 -24.80 12.88
C GLN A 571 -13.56 -24.29 13.12
N LEU A 572 -14.28 -23.90 12.06
CA LEU A 572 -15.71 -23.54 12.17
C LEU A 572 -16.54 -24.71 12.69
N GLN A 573 -16.30 -25.93 12.19
CA GLN A 573 -16.95 -27.15 12.68
C GLN A 573 -16.65 -27.40 14.17
N HIS A 574 -15.40 -27.24 14.60
CA HIS A 574 -15.02 -27.36 16.01
C HIS A 574 -15.72 -26.31 16.89
N ILE A 575 -15.82 -25.06 16.44
CA ILE A 575 -16.55 -24.00 17.17
C ILE A 575 -18.04 -24.37 17.31
N ILE A 576 -18.65 -24.92 16.25
CA ILE A 576 -20.05 -25.36 16.27
C ILE A 576 -20.22 -26.50 17.30
N GLN A 577 -19.32 -27.49 17.30
CA GLN A 577 -19.36 -28.64 18.20
C GLN A 577 -19.08 -28.27 19.67
N ASP A 578 -18.07 -27.44 19.94
CA ASP A 578 -17.76 -26.94 21.28
C ASP A 578 -18.93 -26.17 21.91
N THR A 579 -19.71 -25.49 21.07
CA THR A 579 -20.91 -24.76 21.50
C THR A 579 -22.10 -25.71 21.73
N GLU A 580 -22.11 -26.88 21.09
CA GLU A 580 -23.09 -27.95 21.32
C GLU A 580 -22.82 -28.71 22.63
N GLU A 581 -21.57 -29.01 22.93
CA GLU A 581 -21.17 -29.75 24.14
C GLU A 581 -21.29 -28.93 25.44
N LYS A 582 -21.33 -27.59 25.34
CA LYS A 582 -21.44 -26.66 26.49
C LYS A 582 -22.88 -26.21 26.84
N ALA A 583 -23.91 -26.80 26.25
CA ALA A 583 -25.29 -26.61 26.71
C ALA A 583 -25.46 -27.18 28.14
N PRO A 584 -26.20 -26.54 29.06
CA PRO A 584 -26.05 -26.78 30.49
C PRO A 584 -26.56 -28.16 30.91
N GLN A 585 -25.66 -29.07 31.24
CA GLN A 585 -25.96 -30.06 32.26
C GLN A 585 -25.93 -29.36 33.62
N VAL A 586 -27.09 -29.31 34.26
CA VAL A 586 -27.27 -28.85 35.64
C VAL A 586 -26.38 -29.71 36.55
N GLY A 587 -25.30 -29.14 37.09
CA GLY A 587 -24.45 -29.89 38.03
C GLY A 587 -23.16 -29.18 38.43
N LYS A 588 -23.20 -28.53 39.60
CA LYS A 588 -22.11 -28.17 40.52
C LYS A 588 -20.67 -28.52 40.09
N GLN A 589 -19.81 -27.51 39.95
CA GLN A 589 -18.63 -27.28 40.80
C GLN A 589 -17.81 -26.10 40.26
N ALA A 590 -17.83 -24.99 41.01
CA ALA A 590 -16.88 -23.90 40.83
C ALA A 590 -15.52 -24.35 41.37
N SER A 591 -14.49 -24.33 40.53
CA SER A 591 -13.09 -24.38 41.00
C SER A 591 -12.30 -23.24 40.40
N ASN A 592 -11.63 -22.52 41.30
CA ASN A 592 -10.80 -21.35 41.06
C ASN A 592 -9.69 -21.62 40.04
N ARG A 593 -9.67 -20.83 38.96
CA ARG A 593 -8.43 -20.51 38.24
C ARG A 593 -8.38 -19.00 38.04
N GLN A 594 -7.62 -18.34 38.93
CA GLN A 594 -7.16 -16.97 38.75
C GLN A 594 -6.07 -16.99 37.67
N GLY A 595 -6.45 -16.58 36.47
CA GLY A 595 -5.56 -16.18 35.39
C GLY A 595 -6.31 -15.09 34.63
N ALA A 596 -5.90 -13.84 34.79
CA ALA A 596 -6.51 -12.68 34.16
C ALA A 596 -6.24 -12.70 32.65
N GLY A 597 -7.03 -13.48 31.92
CA GLY A 597 -7.30 -13.28 30.49
C GLY A 597 -8.74 -12.79 30.33
N PRO A 598 -9.06 -12.06 29.26
CA PRO A 598 -10.45 -11.70 28.97
C PRO A 598 -11.30 -12.97 28.90
N ALA A 599 -12.51 -12.92 29.49
CA ALA A 599 -13.44 -14.04 29.44
C ALA A 599 -13.66 -14.49 27.99
N PRO A 600 -13.72 -15.81 27.70
CA PRO A 600 -13.91 -16.28 26.33
C PRO A 600 -15.24 -15.74 25.79
N ARG A 601 -15.18 -14.99 24.68
CA ARG A 601 -16.36 -14.45 23.99
C ARG A 601 -17.28 -15.60 23.58
N LYS A 602 -18.58 -15.49 23.85
CA LYS A 602 -19.58 -16.46 23.38
C LYS A 602 -19.76 -16.28 21.87
N LEU A 603 -19.23 -17.21 21.08
CA LEU A 603 -19.35 -17.20 19.63
C LEU A 603 -20.77 -17.64 19.21
N ASN A 604 -21.33 -16.98 18.20
CA ASN A 604 -22.69 -17.25 17.72
C ASN A 604 -22.70 -18.48 16.80
N LYS A 605 -23.22 -19.60 17.32
CA LYS A 605 -23.32 -20.88 16.62
C LYS A 605 -24.08 -20.80 15.29
N ASN A 606 -25.19 -20.05 15.26
CA ASN A 606 -26.01 -19.95 14.04
C ASN A 606 -25.25 -19.23 12.94
N MET A 607 -24.51 -18.18 13.30
CA MET A 607 -23.64 -17.47 12.37
C MET A 607 -22.50 -18.37 11.87
N ALA A 608 -21.90 -19.19 12.74
CA ALA A 608 -20.87 -20.14 12.34
C ALA A 608 -21.39 -21.18 11.33
N LYS A 609 -22.62 -21.67 11.50
CA LYS A 609 -23.29 -22.57 10.54
C LYS A 609 -23.52 -21.89 9.19
N GLN A 610 -24.00 -20.64 9.19
CA GLN A 610 -24.23 -19.87 7.97
C GLN A 610 -22.93 -19.62 7.19
N LEU A 611 -21.85 -19.22 7.88
CA LEU A 611 -20.55 -19.01 7.25
C LEU A 611 -19.96 -20.30 6.68
N LEU A 612 -20.18 -21.43 7.37
CA LEU A 612 -19.76 -22.75 6.87
C LEU A 612 -20.51 -23.12 5.58
N GLU A 613 -21.83 -23.01 5.57
CA GLU A 613 -22.66 -23.30 4.38
C GLU A 613 -22.27 -22.44 3.18
N ILE A 614 -22.03 -21.14 3.39
CA ILE A 614 -21.57 -20.24 2.34
C ILE A 614 -20.19 -20.67 1.81
N SER A 615 -19.27 -21.03 2.71
CA SER A 615 -17.93 -21.47 2.31
C SER A 615 -17.99 -22.74 1.45
N GLU A 616 -18.88 -23.68 1.77
CA GLU A 616 -19.08 -24.92 1.02
C GLU A 616 -19.67 -24.64 -0.37
N GLN A 617 -20.69 -23.79 -0.45
CA GLN A 617 -21.30 -23.39 -1.73
C GLN A 617 -20.28 -22.72 -2.66
N LEU A 618 -19.49 -21.77 -2.13
CA LEU A 618 -18.47 -21.07 -2.91
C LEU A 618 -17.33 -21.99 -3.34
N HIS A 619 -16.94 -22.95 -2.48
CA HIS A 619 -15.94 -23.94 -2.83
C HIS A 619 -16.40 -24.86 -3.98
N LEU A 620 -17.66 -25.30 -3.97
CA LEU A 620 -18.25 -26.08 -5.06
C LEU A 620 -18.27 -25.29 -6.38
N MET A 621 -18.59 -23.99 -6.32
CA MET A 621 -18.57 -23.12 -7.51
C MET A 621 -17.16 -22.95 -8.09
N GLN A 622 -16.13 -22.88 -7.25
CA GLN A 622 -14.73 -22.82 -7.70
C GLN A 622 -14.33 -24.13 -8.39
N GLN A 623 -14.65 -25.28 -7.79
CA GLN A 623 -14.35 -26.59 -8.37
C GLN A 623 -15.02 -26.80 -9.74
N ALA A 624 -16.26 -26.33 -9.91
CA ALA A 624 -16.99 -26.43 -11.18
C ALA A 624 -16.34 -25.64 -12.34
N ILE A 625 -15.51 -24.63 -12.04
CA ILE A 625 -14.76 -23.86 -13.04
C ILE A 625 -13.46 -24.59 -13.42
N ASP A 626 -12.86 -25.29 -12.46
CA ASP A 626 -11.59 -26.00 -12.64
C ASP A 626 -11.77 -27.37 -13.33
N GLU A 627 -12.99 -27.91 -13.38
CA GLU A 627 -13.29 -29.09 -14.19
C GLU A 627 -13.33 -28.72 -15.69
N PRO A 628 -12.38 -29.21 -16.51
CA PRO A 628 -12.46 -29.00 -17.96
C PRO A 628 -13.74 -29.67 -18.47
N SER A 629 -14.54 -28.93 -19.25
CA SER A 629 -15.71 -29.46 -19.93
C SER A 629 -15.30 -30.77 -20.63
N LYS A 630 -15.75 -31.90 -20.08
CA LYS A 630 -15.72 -33.17 -20.79
C LYS A 630 -16.72 -33.01 -21.92
N ASP A 631 -16.25 -32.51 -23.06
CA ASP A 631 -17.00 -32.62 -24.30
C ASP A 631 -17.29 -34.11 -24.50
N PRO A 632 -18.56 -34.52 -24.58
CA PRO A 632 -18.88 -35.87 -25.00
C PRO A 632 -18.39 -36.02 -26.45
N LYS A 633 -17.45 -36.94 -26.65
CA LYS A 633 -17.00 -37.38 -27.98
C LYS A 633 -18.15 -37.95 -28.81
#